data_AF-S5YW79-F1
#
_entry.id   AF-S5YW79-F1
#
_cell.length_a   1.000
_cell.length_b   1.000
_cell.length_c   1.000
_cell.angle_alpha   90.00
_cell.angle_beta   90.00
_cell.angle_gamma   90.00
#
_symmetry.space_group_name_H-M   'P 1'
#
loop_
_entity.id
_entity.type
_entity.pdbx_description
1 polymer ?
#
loop_
_entity_poly.entity_id
_entity_poly.type
_entity_poly.pdbx_seq_one_letter_code
_entity_poly.pdbx_strand_id
1 'polypeptide(L)'
;MEKTSKGLKLADILTTIVIAVVFGVIYKVWGPLYEVVKVFGFHADQLIYGMWFIASSLAYLLIRKPGVALLAEIAASSGELVMGSQWGLEVLIYGVIQGLFAELVFAAFRYRRFDVLVVSLSAIGATVGSLIMDFYKGYIEALAPWNMALFLLARFVGAVLISGVFAVSLAKALEKTGVTQMWRPASKEDYDALNR
;
A
#
# COMPACT_ATOMS: atom_id res chain seq x y z
N MET A 1 25.39 8.19 24.18
CA MET A 1 24.13 7.66 23.58
C MET A 1 23.73 8.59 22.46
N GLU A 2 24.09 8.25 21.24
CA GLU A 2 23.79 9.05 20.06
C GLU A 2 22.28 9.01 19.81
N LYS A 3 21.61 10.16 19.86
CA LYS A 3 20.20 10.29 19.49
C LYS A 3 20.08 10.05 17.98
N THR A 4 19.94 8.80 17.57
CA THR A 4 19.52 8.48 16.21
C THR A 4 18.12 9.07 16.01
N SER A 5 18.06 10.20 15.30
CA SER A 5 16.82 10.86 14.89
C SER A 5 15.84 9.82 14.36
N LYS A 6 14.64 9.76 14.95
CA LYS A 6 13.52 8.92 14.47
C LYS A 6 12.85 9.48 13.20
N GLY A 7 13.39 10.55 12.62
CA GLY A 7 12.87 11.17 11.41
C GLY A 7 13.24 10.39 10.14
N LEU A 8 12.39 10.54 9.12
CA LEU A 8 12.70 10.09 7.77
C LEU A 8 13.96 10.79 7.25
N LYS A 9 14.95 10.02 6.81
CA LYS A 9 16.10 10.55 6.08
C LYS A 9 15.70 10.80 4.63
N LEU A 10 16.42 11.70 3.95
CA LEU A 10 16.20 11.97 2.52
C LEU A 10 16.22 10.68 1.68
N ALA A 11 17.15 9.76 1.97
CA ALA A 11 17.23 8.47 1.30
C ALA A 11 15.95 7.62 1.47
N ASP A 12 15.34 7.62 2.66
CA ASP A 12 14.08 6.89 2.90
C ASP A 12 12.95 7.48 2.07
N ILE A 13 12.86 8.81 2.02
CA ILE A 13 11.84 9.53 1.24
C ILE A 13 12.02 9.24 -0.24
N LEU A 14 13.24 9.36 -0.77
CA LEU A 14 13.53 9.09 -2.18
C LEU A 14 13.22 7.64 -2.54
N THR A 15 13.58 6.68 -1.69
CA THR A 15 13.26 5.26 -1.90
C THR A 15 11.75 5.04 -1.94
N THR A 16 11.03 5.66 -1.00
CA THR A 16 9.55 5.63 -0.97
C THR A 16 8.96 6.18 -2.26
N ILE A 17 9.48 7.30 -2.76
CA ILE A 17 9.02 7.92 -4.00
C ILE A 17 9.29 7.01 -5.20
N VAL A 18 10.48 6.40 -5.31
CA VAL A 18 10.79 5.48 -6.42
C VAL A 18 9.83 4.29 -6.44
N ILE A 19 9.58 3.67 -5.27
CA ILE A 19 8.60 2.60 -5.12
C ILE A 19 7.22 3.10 -5.57
N ALA A 20 6.82 4.27 -5.09
CA ALA A 20 5.52 4.85 -5.39
C ALA A 20 5.33 5.17 -6.88
N VAL A 21 6.37 5.62 -7.59
CA VAL A 21 6.30 5.85 -9.05
C VAL A 21 6.03 4.54 -9.79
N VAL A 22 6.73 3.47 -9.43
CA VAL A 22 6.49 2.13 -10.02
C VAL A 22 5.05 1.68 -9.77
N PHE A 23 4.57 1.83 -8.54
CA PHE A 23 3.18 1.46 -8.22
C PHE A 23 2.15 2.40 -8.83
N GLY A 24 2.45 3.68 -9.05
CA GLY A 24 1.58 4.60 -9.77
C GLY A 24 1.32 4.15 -11.21
N VAL A 25 2.35 3.63 -11.90
CA VAL A 25 2.19 3.00 -13.22
C VAL A 25 1.31 1.75 -13.10
N ILE A 26 1.58 0.90 -12.10
CA ILE A 26 0.81 -0.33 -11.87
C ILE A 26 -0.66 0.01 -11.63
N TYR A 27 -0.97 0.99 -10.79
CA TYR A 27 -2.34 1.41 -10.48
C TYR A 27 -3.07 1.91 -11.73
N LYS A 28 -2.37 2.68 -12.58
CA LYS A 28 -2.93 3.19 -13.83
C LYS A 28 -3.27 2.04 -14.79
N VAL A 29 -2.40 1.04 -14.90
CA VAL A 29 -2.66 -0.16 -15.71
C VAL A 29 -3.71 -1.07 -15.07
N TRP A 30 -3.81 -1.06 -13.74
CA TRP A 30 -4.80 -1.83 -12.99
C TRP A 30 -6.23 -1.32 -13.21
N GLY A 31 -6.41 -0.02 -13.47
CA GLY A 31 -7.72 0.57 -13.72
C GLY A 31 -8.51 -0.09 -14.87
N PRO A 32 -7.96 -0.20 -16.08
CA PRO A 32 -8.60 -0.94 -17.17
C PRO A 32 -8.86 -2.42 -16.84
N LEU A 33 -7.92 -3.09 -16.16
CA LEU A 33 -8.11 -4.48 -15.74
C LEU A 33 -9.30 -4.62 -14.79
N TYR A 34 -9.44 -3.68 -13.85
CA TYR A 34 -10.57 -3.63 -12.93
C TYR A 34 -11.91 -3.49 -13.64
N GLU A 35 -12.02 -2.59 -14.62
CA GLU A 35 -13.26 -2.45 -15.41
C GLU A 35 -13.58 -3.70 -16.24
N VAL A 36 -12.56 -4.42 -16.76
CA VAL A 36 -12.78 -5.71 -17.43
C VAL A 36 -13.26 -6.77 -16.45
N VAL A 37 -12.66 -6.86 -15.26
CA VAL A 37 -13.05 -7.85 -14.25
C VAL A 37 -14.46 -7.61 -13.74
N LYS A 38 -14.87 -6.34 -13.65
CA LYS A 38 -16.23 -5.93 -13.25
C LYS A 38 -17.33 -6.52 -14.14
N VAL A 39 -17.04 -6.82 -15.41
CA VAL A 39 -17.99 -7.43 -16.36
C VAL A 39 -18.39 -8.86 -15.94
N PHE A 40 -17.51 -9.59 -15.25
CA PHE A 40 -17.83 -10.96 -14.78
C PHE A 40 -18.83 -10.99 -13.62
N GLY A 41 -19.10 -9.85 -12.99
CA GLY A 41 -20.06 -9.74 -11.88
C GLY A 41 -19.56 -10.34 -10.56
N PHE A 42 -20.49 -10.56 -9.63
CA PHE A 42 -20.23 -11.10 -8.28
C PHE A 42 -19.17 -10.37 -7.45
N HIS A 43 -18.92 -9.09 -7.75
CA HIS A 43 -17.88 -8.28 -7.11
C HIS A 43 -16.46 -8.86 -7.25
N ALA A 44 -16.19 -9.59 -8.34
CA ALA A 44 -14.85 -10.10 -8.63
C ALA A 44 -13.81 -8.98 -8.75
N ASP A 45 -14.24 -7.80 -9.20
CA ASP A 45 -13.45 -6.57 -9.24
C ASP A 45 -12.98 -6.13 -7.84
N GLN A 46 -13.77 -6.40 -6.81
CA GLN A 46 -13.40 -6.10 -5.43
C GLN A 46 -12.29 -7.02 -4.90
N LEU A 47 -12.18 -8.26 -5.41
CA LEU A 47 -11.09 -9.16 -5.05
C LEU A 47 -9.71 -8.65 -5.52
N ILE A 48 -9.68 -7.90 -6.62
CA ILE A 48 -8.44 -7.32 -7.14
C ILE A 48 -8.19 -5.89 -6.67
N TYR A 49 -9.14 -5.31 -5.93
CA TYR A 49 -9.05 -3.93 -5.41
C TYR A 49 -7.87 -3.76 -4.46
N GLY A 50 -7.46 -4.84 -3.79
CA GLY A 50 -6.31 -4.83 -2.90
C GLY A 50 -5.02 -4.30 -3.53
N MET A 51 -4.88 -4.31 -4.87
CA MET A 51 -3.69 -3.77 -5.53
C MET A 51 -3.46 -2.28 -5.24
N TRP A 52 -4.53 -1.48 -5.07
CA TRP A 52 -4.40 -0.05 -4.75
C TRP A 52 -3.89 0.24 -3.34
N PHE A 53 -3.58 -0.76 -2.53
CA PHE A 53 -3.00 -0.59 -1.18
C PHE A 53 -1.59 -1.16 -1.07
N ILE A 54 -1.05 -1.70 -2.17
CA ILE A 54 0.19 -2.48 -2.10
C ILE A 54 1.40 -1.58 -1.94
N ALA A 55 1.32 -0.34 -2.44
CA ALA A 55 2.39 0.64 -2.33
C ALA A 55 2.70 0.97 -0.86
N SER A 56 1.67 1.28 -0.06
CA SER A 56 1.82 1.51 1.38
C SER A 56 2.40 0.30 2.10
N SER A 57 1.87 -0.90 1.81
CA SER A 57 2.30 -2.14 2.45
C SER A 57 3.77 -2.48 2.14
N LEU A 58 4.18 -2.39 0.87
CA LEU A 58 5.54 -2.71 0.45
C LEU A 58 6.55 -1.67 0.94
N ALA A 59 6.23 -0.38 0.83
CA ALA A 59 7.12 0.68 1.29
C ALA A 59 7.38 0.57 2.80
N TYR A 60 6.34 0.30 3.59
CA TYR A 60 6.49 0.06 5.02
C TYR A 60 7.36 -1.17 5.32
N LEU A 61 7.15 -2.29 4.60
CA LEU A 61 7.95 -3.51 4.77
C LEU A 61 9.45 -3.29 4.54
N LEU A 62 9.80 -2.41 3.61
CA LEU A 62 11.18 -2.10 3.24
C LEU A 62 11.83 -1.10 4.20
N ILE A 63 11.16 -0.01 4.55
CA ILE A 63 11.77 1.11 5.30
C ILE A 63 11.46 1.05 6.80
N ARG A 64 10.27 0.58 7.18
CA ARG A 64 9.83 0.35 8.58
C ARG A 64 9.91 1.61 9.47
N LYS A 65 9.53 2.77 8.91
CA LYS A 65 9.52 4.07 9.59
C LYS A 65 8.13 4.70 9.57
N PRO A 66 7.83 5.59 10.54
CA PRO A 66 6.58 6.33 10.56
C PRO A 66 6.44 7.22 9.32
N GLY A 67 5.24 7.28 8.77
CA GLY A 67 4.82 8.08 7.63
C GLY A 67 5.13 7.47 6.27
N VAL A 68 5.85 6.34 6.21
CA VAL A 68 6.25 5.74 4.93
C VAL A 68 5.05 5.20 4.16
N ALA A 69 4.13 4.52 4.84
CA ALA A 69 2.98 3.90 4.18
C ALA A 69 2.08 4.98 3.59
N LEU A 70 1.80 6.03 4.36
CA LEU A 70 1.05 7.20 3.90
C LEU A 70 1.73 7.88 2.70
N LEU A 71 3.03 8.17 2.80
CA LEU A 71 3.78 8.84 1.73
C LEU A 71 3.80 8.02 0.44
N ALA A 72 3.98 6.70 0.54
CA ALA A 72 3.98 5.80 -0.60
C ALA A 72 2.62 5.83 -1.33
N GLU A 73 1.52 5.76 -0.58
CA GLU A 73 0.17 5.72 -1.15
C GLU A 73 -0.20 7.06 -1.82
N ILE A 74 0.13 8.19 -1.17
CA ILE A 74 -0.08 9.52 -1.75
C ILE A 74 0.75 9.69 -3.02
N ALA A 75 2.02 9.27 -3.01
CA ALA A 75 2.88 9.39 -4.18
C ALA A 75 2.43 8.46 -5.32
N ALA A 76 1.95 7.25 -5.01
CA ALA A 76 1.47 6.29 -6.00
C ALA A 76 0.17 6.79 -6.66
N SER A 77 -0.80 7.22 -5.85
CA SER A 77 -2.04 7.84 -6.34
C SER A 77 -1.81 9.14 -7.12
N SER A 78 -0.82 9.95 -6.72
CA SER A 78 -0.38 11.12 -7.50
C SER A 78 0.20 10.70 -8.86
N GLY A 79 1.01 9.63 -8.89
CA GLY A 79 1.54 9.06 -10.13
C GLY A 79 0.44 8.58 -11.06
N GLU A 80 -0.57 7.89 -10.52
CA GLU A 80 -1.75 7.44 -11.27
C GLU A 80 -2.52 8.62 -11.87
N LEU A 81 -2.74 9.68 -11.08
CA LEU A 81 -3.41 10.91 -11.50
C LEU A 81 -2.68 11.58 -12.68
N VAL A 82 -1.36 11.78 -12.55
CA VAL A 82 -0.53 12.44 -13.57
C VAL A 82 -0.51 11.65 -14.88
N MET A 83 -0.61 10.32 -14.82
CA MET A 83 -0.70 9.44 -15.99
C MET A 83 -2.10 9.39 -16.62
N GLY A 84 -3.02 10.26 -16.17
CA GLY A 84 -4.37 10.36 -16.71
C GLY A 84 -5.30 9.29 -16.16
N SER A 85 -5.43 9.21 -14.83
CA SER A 85 -6.40 8.30 -14.20
C SER A 85 -7.82 8.58 -14.69
N GLN A 86 -8.60 7.51 -14.89
CA GLN A 86 -10.01 7.58 -15.29
C GLN A 86 -10.92 8.16 -14.20
N TRP A 87 -10.47 8.13 -12.95
CA TRP A 87 -11.21 8.69 -11.80
C TRP A 87 -10.73 10.10 -11.43
N GLY A 88 -9.78 10.68 -12.18
CA GLY A 88 -9.30 12.04 -11.97
C GLY A 88 -8.78 12.29 -10.55
N LEU A 89 -9.07 13.48 -10.01
CA LEU A 89 -8.56 13.92 -8.71
C LEU A 89 -9.01 13.04 -7.52
N GLU A 90 -10.08 12.26 -7.70
CA GLU A 90 -10.61 11.40 -6.65
C GLU A 90 -9.61 10.34 -6.20
N VAL A 91 -8.78 9.83 -7.11
CA VAL A 91 -7.74 8.84 -6.78
C VAL A 91 -6.79 9.38 -5.73
N LEU A 92 -6.44 10.66 -5.81
CA LEU A 92 -5.54 11.29 -4.84
C LEU A 92 -6.20 11.36 -3.45
N ILE A 93 -7.49 11.69 -3.39
CA ILE A 93 -8.24 11.73 -2.13
C ILE A 93 -8.34 10.32 -1.53
N TYR A 94 -8.60 9.32 -2.37
CA TYR A 94 -8.61 7.91 -1.98
C TYR A 94 -7.25 7.48 -1.44
N GLY A 95 -6.16 7.79 -2.14
CA GLY A 95 -4.80 7.44 -1.72
C GLY A 95 -4.41 8.08 -0.39
N VAL A 96 -4.79 9.33 -0.13
CA VAL A 96 -4.57 10.00 1.17
C VAL A 96 -5.29 9.26 2.29
N ILE A 97 -6.57 8.95 2.13
CA ILE A 97 -7.38 8.33 3.18
C ILE A 97 -6.98 6.87 3.39
N GLN A 98 -6.78 6.11 2.32
CA GLN A 98 -6.33 4.73 2.39
C GLN A 98 -4.94 4.62 3.03
N GLY A 99 -4.00 5.45 2.59
CA GLY A 99 -2.66 5.53 3.17
C GLY A 99 -2.70 5.92 4.65
N LEU A 100 -3.60 6.82 5.05
CA LEU A 100 -3.75 7.25 6.44
C LEU A 100 -4.23 6.08 7.30
N PHE A 101 -5.28 5.37 6.87
CA PHE A 101 -5.78 4.23 7.62
C PHE A 101 -4.78 3.07 7.66
N ALA A 102 -4.04 2.83 6.58
CA ALA A 102 -2.94 1.87 6.55
C ALA A 102 -1.85 2.22 7.57
N GLU A 103 -1.44 3.49 7.61
CA GLU A 103 -0.43 4.04 8.51
C GLU A 103 -0.88 3.97 9.98
N LEU A 104 -2.15 4.26 10.27
CA LEU A 104 -2.70 4.18 11.62
C LEU A 104 -2.58 2.78 12.22
N VAL A 105 -2.71 1.73 11.41
CA VAL A 105 -2.48 0.35 11.87
C VAL A 105 -1.01 0.15 12.24
N PHE A 106 -0.08 0.56 11.38
CA PHE A 106 1.35 0.46 11.71
C PHE A 106 1.74 1.28 12.94
N ALA A 107 1.12 2.46 13.11
CA ALA A 107 1.26 3.32 14.27
C ALA A 107 0.75 2.63 15.55
N ALA A 108 -0.38 1.90 15.49
CA ALA A 108 -0.91 1.12 16.62
C ALA A 108 0.07 0.04 17.09
N PHE A 109 0.83 -0.56 16.17
CA PHE A 109 1.91 -1.50 16.48
C PHE A 109 3.28 -0.82 16.72
N ARG A 110 3.29 0.51 16.86
CA ARG A 110 4.48 1.35 17.11
C ARG A 110 5.61 1.15 16.09
N TYR A 111 5.28 0.74 14.87
CA TYR A 111 6.24 0.45 13.80
C TYR A 111 7.26 -0.65 14.15
N ARG A 112 6.94 -1.53 15.12
CA ARG A 112 7.85 -2.59 15.59
C ARG A 112 7.56 -3.95 14.96
N ARG A 113 6.39 -4.12 14.34
CA ARG A 113 5.94 -5.37 13.73
C ARG A 113 5.74 -5.19 12.23
N PHE A 114 6.13 -6.21 11.49
CA PHE A 114 6.11 -6.26 10.02
C PHE A 114 5.81 -7.69 9.54
N ASP A 115 5.18 -8.49 10.39
CA ASP A 115 4.67 -9.82 10.05
C ASP A 115 3.42 -9.74 9.17
N VAL A 116 3.08 -10.86 8.54
CA VAL A 116 1.93 -10.97 7.62
C VAL A 116 0.63 -10.50 8.27
N LEU A 117 0.45 -10.75 9.57
CA LEU A 117 -0.76 -10.36 10.29
C LEU A 117 -0.86 -8.83 10.39
N VAL A 118 0.21 -8.14 10.79
CA VAL A 118 0.18 -6.67 10.90
C VAL A 118 0.02 -5.99 9.53
N VAL A 119 0.66 -6.51 8.49
CA VAL A 119 0.49 -5.96 7.12
C VAL A 119 -0.93 -6.23 6.61
N SER A 120 -1.49 -7.40 6.88
CA SER A 120 -2.88 -7.71 6.52
C SER A 120 -3.88 -6.82 7.27
N LEU A 121 -3.63 -6.52 8.55
CA LEU A 121 -4.43 -5.56 9.30
C LEU A 121 -4.33 -4.14 8.71
N SER A 122 -3.17 -3.76 8.20
CA SER A 122 -3.00 -2.47 7.51
C SER A 122 -3.80 -2.41 6.21
N ALA A 123 -3.80 -3.49 5.43
CA ALA A 123 -4.65 -3.62 4.24
C ALA A 123 -6.16 -3.55 4.58
N ILE A 124 -6.57 -4.14 5.70
CA ILE A 124 -7.94 -4.01 6.25
C ILE A 124 -8.22 -2.55 6.61
N GLY A 125 -7.26 -1.85 7.24
CA GLY A 125 -7.35 -0.42 7.53
C GLY A 125 -7.57 0.40 6.26
N ALA A 126 -6.73 0.22 5.24
CA ALA A 126 -6.87 0.88 3.94
C ALA A 126 -8.23 0.59 3.30
N THR A 127 -8.72 -0.64 3.42
CA THR A 127 -10.06 -1.04 2.96
C THR A 127 -11.15 -0.22 3.65
N VAL A 128 -11.10 -0.08 4.98
CA VAL A 128 -12.04 0.77 5.73
C VAL A 128 -11.97 2.22 5.24
N GLY A 129 -10.77 2.76 5.01
CA GLY A 129 -10.58 4.08 4.42
C GLY A 129 -11.26 4.22 3.04
N SER A 130 -11.12 3.21 2.18
CA SER A 130 -11.79 3.18 0.87
C SER A 130 -13.32 3.12 0.99
N LEU A 131 -13.84 2.36 1.96
CA LEU A 131 -15.28 2.17 2.16
C LEU A 131 -15.96 3.44 2.69
N ILE A 132 -15.28 4.23 3.53
CA ILE A 132 -15.77 5.53 3.97
C ILE A 132 -16.00 6.45 2.75
N MET A 133 -15.08 6.41 1.79
CA MET A 133 -15.19 7.20 0.57
C MET A 133 -16.32 6.69 -0.34
N ASP A 134 -16.46 5.38 -0.49
CA ASP A 134 -17.55 4.79 -1.28
C ASP A 134 -18.93 5.04 -0.66
N PHE A 135 -19.01 5.06 0.67
CA PHE A 135 -20.23 5.41 1.40
C PHE A 135 -20.62 6.88 1.13
N TYR A 136 -19.66 7.80 1.20
CA TYR A 136 -19.92 9.22 0.90
C TYR A 136 -20.39 9.45 -0.55
N LYS A 137 -19.95 8.61 -1.49
CA LYS A 137 -20.40 8.66 -2.89
C LYS A 137 -21.79 8.05 -3.12
N GLY A 138 -22.40 7.43 -2.10
CA GLY A 138 -23.69 6.76 -2.21
C GLY A 138 -23.65 5.45 -3.02
N TYR A 139 -22.48 4.94 -3.37
CA TYR A 139 -22.36 3.69 -4.14
C TYR A 139 -22.81 2.47 -3.36
N ILE A 140 -22.65 2.50 -2.03
CA ILE A 140 -22.96 1.37 -1.16
C ILE A 140 -24.44 1.34 -0.75
N GLU A 141 -25.07 2.51 -0.55
CA GLU A 141 -26.45 2.61 -0.05
C GLU A 141 -27.49 2.11 -1.06
N ALA A 142 -27.16 2.09 -2.35
CA ALA A 142 -28.04 1.58 -3.40
C ALA A 142 -28.08 0.04 -3.49
N LEU A 143 -27.21 -0.68 -2.77
CA LEU A 143 -27.13 -2.15 -2.85
C LEU A 143 -28.09 -2.83 -1.87
N ALA A 144 -28.70 -3.93 -2.33
CA ALA A 144 -29.39 -4.86 -1.45
C ALA A 144 -28.44 -5.43 -0.38
N PRO A 145 -28.90 -5.73 0.86
CA PRO A 145 -28.03 -6.14 1.95
C PRO A 145 -27.13 -7.34 1.65
N TRP A 146 -27.64 -8.36 0.94
CA TRP A 146 -26.85 -9.53 0.55
C TRP A 146 -25.73 -9.18 -0.44
N ASN A 147 -25.99 -8.23 -1.34
CA ASN A 147 -25.05 -7.79 -2.37
C ASN A 147 -23.96 -6.91 -1.74
N MET A 148 -24.34 -6.06 -0.78
CA MET A 148 -23.40 -5.28 0.02
C MET A 148 -22.47 -6.19 0.84
N ALA A 149 -23.01 -7.24 1.47
CA ALA A 149 -22.18 -8.20 2.22
C ALA A 149 -21.15 -8.90 1.32
N LEU A 150 -21.56 -9.30 0.11
CA LEU A 150 -20.65 -9.91 -0.87
C LEU A 150 -19.55 -8.94 -1.32
N PHE A 151 -19.91 -7.69 -1.62
CA PHE A 151 -18.98 -6.62 -1.98
C PHE A 151 -17.91 -6.40 -0.89
N LEU A 152 -18.35 -6.25 0.36
CA LEU A 152 -17.46 -6.04 1.50
C LEU A 152 -16.52 -7.22 1.68
N LEU A 153 -17.06 -8.45 1.67
CA LEU A 153 -16.28 -9.65 1.85
C LEU A 153 -15.24 -9.82 0.74
N ALA A 154 -15.63 -9.61 -0.52
CA ALA A 154 -14.71 -9.65 -1.66
C ALA A 154 -13.58 -8.62 -1.50
N ARG A 155 -13.91 -7.38 -1.11
CA ARG A 155 -12.88 -6.34 -0.91
C ARG A 155 -11.92 -6.67 0.22
N PHE A 156 -12.42 -7.08 1.38
CA PHE A 156 -11.56 -7.42 2.52
C PHE A 156 -10.64 -8.61 2.19
N VAL A 157 -11.19 -9.67 1.57
CA VAL A 157 -10.41 -10.83 1.15
C VAL A 157 -9.35 -10.42 0.12
N GLY A 158 -9.74 -9.65 -0.90
CA GLY A 158 -8.82 -9.15 -1.92
C GLY A 158 -7.68 -8.32 -1.36
N ALA A 159 -8.00 -7.39 -0.45
CA ALA A 159 -7.02 -6.54 0.22
C ALA A 159 -6.02 -7.35 1.05
N VAL A 160 -6.49 -8.32 1.84
CA VAL A 160 -5.61 -9.18 2.64
C VAL A 160 -4.73 -10.06 1.76
N LEU A 161 -5.29 -10.64 0.69
CA LEU A 161 -4.52 -11.51 -0.20
C LEU A 161 -3.44 -10.74 -0.97
N ILE A 162 -3.78 -9.58 -1.54
CA ILE A 162 -2.86 -8.81 -2.39
C ILE A 162 -1.93 -7.93 -1.56
N SER A 163 -2.50 -7.06 -0.73
CA SER A 163 -1.71 -6.07 0.03
C SER A 163 -1.22 -6.57 1.37
N GLY A 164 -1.79 -7.66 1.91
CA GLY A 164 -1.26 -8.36 3.06
C GLY A 164 -0.24 -9.43 2.68
N VAL A 165 -0.74 -10.56 2.21
CA VAL A 165 0.04 -11.79 2.00
C VAL A 165 1.01 -11.65 0.82
N PHE A 166 0.51 -11.24 -0.34
CA PHE A 166 1.33 -11.11 -1.55
C PHE A 166 2.38 -10.00 -1.39
N ALA A 167 2.06 -8.86 -0.78
CA ALA A 167 3.03 -7.82 -0.46
C ALA A 167 4.20 -8.33 0.39
N VAL A 168 3.94 -9.16 1.41
CA VAL A 168 4.99 -9.76 2.24
C VAL A 168 5.83 -10.76 1.44
N SER A 169 5.20 -11.60 0.61
CA SER A 169 5.94 -12.52 -0.26
C SER A 169 6.81 -11.77 -1.27
N LEU A 170 6.30 -10.67 -1.84
CA LEU A 170 7.03 -9.81 -2.75
C LEU A 170 8.22 -9.15 -2.05
N ALA A 171 8.04 -8.60 -0.85
CA ALA A 171 9.12 -8.04 -0.05
C ALA A 171 10.22 -9.08 0.23
N LYS A 172 9.85 -10.31 0.60
CA LYS A 172 10.80 -11.41 0.82
C LYS A 172 11.53 -11.81 -0.46
N ALA A 173 10.85 -11.81 -1.60
CA ALA A 173 11.48 -12.09 -2.90
C ALA A 173 12.49 -10.99 -3.26
N LEU A 174 12.13 -9.72 -3.07
CA LEU A 174 13.03 -8.59 -3.27
C LEU A 174 14.26 -8.67 -2.36
N GLU A 175 14.08 -9.05 -1.09
CA GLU A 175 15.20 -9.26 -0.17
C GLU A 175 16.16 -10.37 -0.65
N LYS A 176 15.64 -11.44 -1.26
CA LYS A 176 16.48 -12.52 -1.83
C LYS A 176 17.27 -12.09 -3.05
N THR A 177 16.78 -11.12 -3.82
CA THR A 177 17.50 -10.60 -5.00
C THR A 177 18.69 -9.70 -4.64
N GLY A 178 18.87 -9.35 -3.35
CA GLY A 178 19.93 -8.45 -2.91
C GLY A 178 19.71 -6.98 -3.25
N VAL A 179 18.67 -6.64 -4.01
CA VAL A 179 18.33 -5.24 -4.37
C VAL A 179 18.04 -4.41 -3.12
N THR A 180 17.54 -5.02 -2.04
CA THR A 180 17.29 -4.33 -0.77
C THR A 180 18.55 -3.99 0.02
N GLN A 181 19.70 -4.60 -0.30
CA GLN A 181 21.00 -4.26 0.31
C GLN A 181 21.42 -2.83 -0.06
N MET A 182 21.09 -2.35 -1.27
CA MET A 182 21.39 -0.98 -1.72
C MET A 182 20.64 0.10 -0.92
N TRP A 183 19.55 -0.27 -0.24
CA TRP A 183 18.65 0.67 0.46
C TRP A 183 18.73 0.55 1.97
N ARG A 184 19.43 -0.46 2.50
CA ARG A 184 19.70 -0.56 3.94
C ARG A 184 20.80 0.45 4.30
N PRO A 185 20.68 1.16 5.45
CA PRO A 185 21.82 1.88 6.01
C PRO A 185 22.99 0.90 6.15
N ALA A 186 24.19 1.31 5.69
CA ALA A 186 25.40 0.50 5.80
C ALA A 186 25.51 -0.12 7.20
N SER A 187 25.58 -1.44 7.22
CA SER A 187 25.78 -2.22 8.44
C SER A 187 27.20 -2.03 8.94
N LYS A 188 27.48 -2.34 10.22
CA LYS A 188 28.86 -2.34 10.73
C LYS A 188 29.78 -3.22 9.89
N GLU A 189 29.26 -4.33 9.35
CA GLU A 189 29.99 -5.26 8.49
C GLU A 189 30.45 -4.60 7.17
N ASP A 190 29.66 -3.66 6.62
CA ASP A 190 30.03 -2.90 5.41
C ASP A 190 31.17 -1.89 5.68
N TYR A 191 31.20 -1.31 6.89
CA TYR A 191 32.31 -0.45 7.31
C TYR A 191 33.58 -1.24 7.64
N ASP A 192 33.43 -2.43 8.22
CA ASP A 192 34.55 -3.31 8.54
C ASP A 192 35.19 -3.92 7.28
N ALA A 193 34.42 -4.08 6.20
CA ALA A 193 34.91 -4.53 4.89
C ALA A 193 35.77 -3.49 4.15
N LEU A 194 35.60 -2.19 4.44
CA LEU A 194 36.42 -1.10 3.88
C LEU A 194 37.78 -0.96 4.58
N ASN A 195 37.94 -1.55 5.76
CA ASN A 195 39.17 -1.51 6.57
C ASN A 195 40.02 -2.80 6.44
N ARG A 196 39.73 -3.65 5.46
CA ARG A 196 40.53 -4.83 5.09
C ARG A 196 41.15 -4.64 3.72
#